data_AF-A0A354P638-F1
#
_entry.id   AF-A0A354P638-F1
#
_cell.length_a   1.000
_cell.length_b   1.000
_cell.length_c   1.000
_cell.angle_alpha   90.00
_cell.angle_beta   90.00
_cell.angle_gamma   90.00
#
_symmetry.space_group_name_H-M   'P 1'
#
loop_
_entity.id
_entity.type
_entity.pdbx_description
1 polymer ?
#
loop_
_entity_poly.entity_id
_entity_poly.type
_entity_poly.pdbx_seq_one_letter_code
_entity_poly.pdbx_strand_id
1 'polypeptide(L)'
;MLTGPLACRGAEIRQLAWRTESAKRLSLSLAESLIDDPRPWHAVVSSRLGRTPLAHHLELATLYRWVQQTVEASAVPLTIASTAAERWVIRACGLLGVAPLRLELGSGDFATGEPGGDRTSRVFSQNPKITRDEVAIMLADRVDVAMVRRGGTIHRLLLQRLAQGEPATVRVLVPVEPWGQPVSPGSSRVIQELIDAGAVGYCCHWDGPDDNEPCSHDSVRASEKRATSNLAASCDVAVRQLLNHSDAWLVHCTRGRQAAWPGQSDEQFFDWLMLSAPQAADLSPLATLQRIVTQQQLIGSGRTTRSGRPVVCFSDRPLWEVIGQRVFRSHLGRWDAEPFGIAIRKEAVLPMGAQPVIYFDPKKRSAEPPGLSIDANADQSWRLQPVGVTYDWTAEREWRLPVALDLRQLAVDDVVVFVASDKQCGQIIDSKWPIISIESLQRTWRGTVAT
;
A
#
# COMPACT_ATOMS: atom_id res chain seq x y z
N MET A 1 -22.19 32.85 26.83
CA MET A 1 -21.44 31.59 26.61
C MET A 1 -20.50 31.41 27.79
N LEU A 2 -20.77 30.45 28.67
CA LEU A 2 -19.99 30.21 29.88
C LEU A 2 -18.76 29.34 29.55
N THR A 3 -17.71 29.96 29.05
CA THR A 3 -16.37 29.35 29.02
C THR A 3 -15.71 29.60 30.38
N GLY A 4 -16.11 28.83 31.38
CA GLY A 4 -15.53 28.89 32.73
C GLY A 4 -15.26 27.48 33.27
N PRO A 5 -14.38 27.34 34.27
CA PRO A 5 -13.92 26.05 34.81
C PRO A 5 -15.03 25.11 35.31
N LEU A 6 -16.26 25.61 35.50
CA LEU A 6 -17.44 24.82 35.84
C LEU A 6 -17.98 23.98 34.67
N ALA A 7 -17.84 24.43 33.42
CA ALA A 7 -18.28 23.67 32.26
C ALA A 7 -17.41 22.42 32.03
N CYS A 8 -16.10 22.52 32.28
CA CYS A 8 -15.16 21.41 32.18
C CYS A 8 -15.48 20.29 33.18
N ARG A 9 -15.76 20.64 34.44
CA ARG A 9 -16.14 19.64 35.47
C ARG A 9 -17.41 18.87 35.14
N GLY A 10 -18.40 19.52 34.52
CA GLY A 10 -19.64 18.86 34.11
C GLY A 10 -19.44 17.80 33.04
N ALA A 11 -18.52 18.04 32.10
CA ALA A 11 -18.16 17.07 31.05
C ALA A 11 -17.39 15.88 31.62
N GLU A 12 -16.43 16.12 32.53
CA GLU A 12 -15.65 15.06 33.19
C GLU A 12 -16.54 14.08 33.97
N ILE A 13 -17.49 14.57 34.77
CA ILE A 13 -18.40 13.73 35.55
C ILE A 13 -19.26 12.84 34.63
N ARG A 14 -19.74 13.40 33.50
CA ARG A 14 -20.54 12.63 32.53
C ARG A 14 -19.73 11.53 31.85
N GLN A 15 -18.47 11.79 31.52
CA GLN A 15 -17.59 10.80 30.89
C GLN A 15 -17.31 9.62 31.83
N LEU A 16 -16.96 9.90 33.09
CA LEU A 16 -16.73 8.87 34.10
C LEU A 16 -17.97 8.01 34.36
N ALA A 17 -19.14 8.65 34.43
CA ALA A 17 -20.42 7.96 34.57
C ALA A 17 -20.70 7.04 33.37
N TRP A 18 -20.48 7.54 32.14
CA TRP A 18 -20.67 6.77 30.90
C TRP A 18 -19.79 5.51 30.85
N ARG A 19 -18.50 5.64 31.17
CA ARG A 19 -17.58 4.48 31.16
C ARG A 19 -17.96 3.44 32.21
N THR A 20 -18.32 3.91 33.41
CA THR A 20 -18.75 3.04 34.51
C THR A 20 -20.03 2.27 34.13
N GLU A 21 -21.01 2.97 33.56
CA GLU A 21 -22.26 2.35 33.11
C GLU A 21 -22.03 1.40 31.94
N SER A 22 -21.21 1.79 30.97
CA SER A 22 -20.85 0.95 29.82
C SER A 22 -20.10 -0.31 30.26
N ALA A 23 -19.15 -0.21 31.18
CA ALA A 23 -18.45 -1.35 31.73
C ALA A 23 -19.40 -2.32 32.46
N LYS A 24 -20.30 -1.78 33.30
CA LYS A 24 -21.34 -2.57 33.99
C LYS A 24 -22.25 -3.30 33.01
N ARG A 25 -22.75 -2.61 31.99
CA ARG A 25 -23.61 -3.18 30.94
C ARG A 25 -22.92 -4.29 30.17
N LEU A 26 -21.62 -4.13 29.91
CA LEU A 26 -20.80 -5.12 29.24
C LEU A 26 -20.31 -6.24 30.18
N SER A 27 -20.66 -6.17 31.48
CA SER A 27 -20.16 -7.09 32.50
C SER A 27 -18.64 -7.17 32.54
N LEU A 28 -17.98 -6.03 32.32
CA LEU A 28 -16.53 -5.87 32.35
C LEU A 28 -16.05 -5.46 33.73
N SER A 29 -14.96 -6.05 34.16
CA SER A 29 -14.21 -5.57 35.32
C SER A 29 -12.98 -4.80 34.84
N LEU A 30 -12.97 -3.49 35.11
CA LEU A 30 -11.87 -2.59 34.84
C LEU A 30 -11.17 -2.24 36.15
N ALA A 31 -9.85 -2.03 36.10
CA ALA A 31 -9.13 -1.49 37.25
C ALA A 31 -9.66 -0.09 37.60
N GLU A 32 -9.81 0.22 38.89
CA GLU A 32 -10.29 1.53 39.37
C GLU A 32 -9.45 2.67 38.78
N SER A 33 -8.12 2.51 38.72
CA SER A 33 -7.20 3.48 38.09
C SER A 33 -7.51 3.82 36.62
N LEU A 34 -8.15 2.93 35.86
CA LEU A 34 -8.59 3.21 34.50
C LEU A 34 -9.93 3.95 34.51
N ILE A 35 -10.85 3.54 35.38
CA ILE A 35 -12.15 4.20 35.52
C ILE A 35 -11.94 5.65 35.97
N ASP A 36 -11.03 5.89 36.90
CA ASP A 36 -10.76 7.21 37.49
C ASP A 36 -9.89 8.13 36.61
N ASP A 37 -9.39 7.67 35.45
CA ASP A 37 -8.65 8.52 34.52
C ASP A 37 -9.60 9.57 33.91
N PRO A 38 -9.43 10.87 34.21
CA PRO A 38 -10.36 11.89 33.76
C PRO A 38 -10.27 12.16 32.26
N ARG A 39 -9.22 11.67 31.58
CA ARG A 39 -9.00 11.96 30.17
C ARG A 39 -9.95 11.14 29.29
N PRO A 40 -10.57 11.73 28.26
CA PRO A 40 -11.48 11.01 27.38
C PRO A 40 -10.77 9.89 26.60
N TRP A 41 -11.47 8.79 26.34
CA TRP A 41 -10.97 7.65 25.58
C TRP A 41 -11.52 7.70 24.15
N HIS A 42 -10.62 7.75 23.17
CA HIS A 42 -11.01 7.77 21.76
C HIS A 42 -10.58 6.45 21.09
N ALA A 43 -11.53 5.69 20.58
CA ALA A 43 -11.27 4.47 19.84
C ALA A 43 -11.29 4.71 18.34
N VAL A 44 -10.36 4.08 17.62
CA VAL A 44 -10.46 3.94 16.15
C VAL A 44 -10.88 2.51 15.85
N VAL A 45 -11.94 2.34 15.06
CA VAL A 45 -12.48 1.03 14.68
C VAL A 45 -12.65 0.90 13.17
N SER A 46 -12.58 -0.33 12.67
CA SER A 46 -12.78 -0.62 11.26
C SER A 46 -13.18 -2.08 11.03
N SER A 47 -14.12 -2.33 10.12
CA SER A 47 -14.57 -3.69 9.78
C SER A 47 -13.51 -4.49 9.02
N ARG A 48 -12.64 -3.77 8.31
CA ARG A 48 -11.46 -4.25 7.58
C ARG A 48 -10.73 -3.03 7.07
N LEU A 49 -9.45 -3.19 6.78
CA LEU A 49 -8.80 -2.20 5.95
C LEU A 49 -9.10 -2.38 4.47
N GLY A 50 -8.99 -1.29 3.72
CA GLY A 50 -9.15 -1.18 2.28
C GLY A 50 -8.37 -2.27 1.53
N ARG A 51 -8.98 -2.78 0.46
CA ARG A 51 -8.37 -3.82 -0.40
C ARG A 51 -7.49 -3.25 -1.50
N THR A 52 -7.71 -1.99 -1.86
CA THR A 52 -6.91 -1.31 -2.88
C THR A 52 -5.85 -0.47 -2.20
N PRO A 53 -4.70 -0.23 -2.84
CA PRO A 53 -3.61 0.51 -2.21
C PRO A 53 -4.02 1.94 -1.83
N LEU A 54 -4.78 2.61 -2.69
CA LEU A 54 -5.33 3.94 -2.43
C LEU A 54 -6.31 3.96 -1.24
N ALA A 55 -7.25 3.01 -1.19
CA ALA A 55 -8.19 2.94 -0.06
C ALA A 55 -7.45 2.65 1.25
N HIS A 56 -6.47 1.75 1.20
CA HIS A 56 -5.65 1.43 2.37
C HIS A 56 -4.83 2.64 2.83
N HIS A 57 -4.27 3.41 1.90
CA HIS A 57 -3.58 4.66 2.23
C HIS A 57 -4.53 5.66 2.88
N LEU A 58 -5.65 5.98 2.22
CA LEU A 58 -6.62 6.94 2.74
C LEU A 58 -7.05 6.59 4.17
N GLU A 59 -7.34 5.31 4.44
CA GLU A 59 -7.72 4.83 5.75
C GLU A 59 -6.59 4.96 6.79
N LEU A 60 -5.35 4.57 6.46
CA LEU A 60 -4.22 4.66 7.40
C LEU A 60 -3.82 6.11 7.69
N ALA A 61 -3.82 6.97 6.67
CA ALA A 61 -3.51 8.37 6.80
C ALA A 61 -4.61 9.09 7.63
N THR A 62 -5.88 8.73 7.42
CA THR A 62 -7.00 9.21 8.25
C THR A 62 -6.89 8.71 9.69
N LEU A 63 -6.57 7.43 9.89
CA LEU A 63 -6.36 6.86 11.22
C LEU A 63 -5.26 7.60 11.96
N TYR A 64 -4.13 7.87 11.30
CA TYR A 64 -3.03 8.65 11.88
C TYR A 64 -3.52 10.04 12.34
N ARG A 65 -4.26 10.75 11.49
CA ARG A 65 -4.85 12.06 11.85
C ARG A 65 -5.81 11.97 13.05
N TRP A 66 -6.60 10.92 13.18
CA TRP A 66 -7.48 10.75 14.35
C TRP A 66 -6.73 10.46 15.63
N VAL A 67 -5.63 9.70 15.57
CA VAL A 67 -4.74 9.50 16.72
C VAL A 67 -4.06 10.83 17.07
N GLN A 68 -3.58 11.59 16.09
CA GLN A 68 -3.03 12.92 16.30
C GLN A 68 -4.03 13.86 16.99
N GLN A 69 -5.26 13.97 16.47
CA GLN A 69 -6.33 14.77 17.09
C GLN A 69 -6.68 14.30 18.51
N THR A 70 -6.54 13.01 18.79
CA THR A 70 -6.73 12.47 20.13
C THR A 70 -5.65 12.97 21.08
N VAL A 71 -4.38 12.93 20.65
CA VAL A 71 -3.26 13.45 21.43
C VAL A 71 -3.38 14.96 21.65
N GLU A 72 -3.69 15.73 20.61
CA GLU A 72 -3.89 17.18 20.68
C GLU A 72 -5.04 17.57 21.62
N ALA A 73 -6.10 16.76 21.68
CA ALA A 73 -7.21 16.93 22.61
C ALA A 73 -6.91 16.47 24.05
N SER A 74 -5.66 16.09 24.36
CA SER A 74 -5.27 15.49 25.65
C SER A 74 -6.07 14.24 26.02
N ALA A 75 -6.59 13.54 25.02
CA ALA A 75 -7.34 12.31 25.14
C ALA A 75 -6.42 11.08 25.06
N VAL A 76 -6.95 9.91 25.43
CA VAL A 76 -6.23 8.64 25.40
C VAL A 76 -6.65 7.84 24.17
N PRO A 77 -5.73 7.51 23.25
CA PRO A 77 -6.00 6.56 22.19
C PRO A 77 -6.31 5.19 22.79
N LEU A 78 -7.52 4.69 22.56
CA LEU A 78 -7.98 3.38 23.03
C LEU A 78 -7.90 2.37 21.89
N THR A 79 -7.32 1.21 22.18
CA THR A 79 -7.37 0.06 21.25
C THR A 79 -7.61 -1.24 21.98
N ILE A 80 -8.29 -2.18 21.30
CA ILE A 80 -8.58 -3.51 21.85
C ILE A 80 -7.75 -4.53 21.10
N ALA A 81 -7.13 -5.43 21.84
CA ALA A 81 -6.27 -6.46 21.31
C ALA A 81 -6.98 -7.34 20.27
N SER A 82 -6.26 -7.66 19.19
CA SER A 82 -6.71 -8.45 18.05
C SER A 82 -7.90 -7.87 17.27
N THR A 83 -8.14 -6.56 17.36
CA THR A 83 -9.05 -5.85 16.44
C THR A 83 -8.33 -5.48 15.15
N ALA A 84 -9.08 -5.22 14.07
CA ALA A 84 -8.49 -4.85 12.77
C ALA A 84 -7.68 -3.53 12.83
N ALA A 85 -8.00 -2.65 13.79
CA ALA A 85 -7.35 -1.35 13.96
C ALA A 85 -6.11 -1.40 14.87
N GLU A 86 -5.97 -2.41 15.74
CA GLU A 86 -4.98 -2.45 16.83
C GLU A 86 -3.56 -2.09 16.39
N ARG A 87 -3.01 -2.88 15.46
CA ARG A 87 -1.61 -2.70 15.02
C ARG A 87 -1.34 -1.30 14.46
N TRP A 88 -2.35 -0.64 13.93
CA TRP A 88 -2.23 0.69 13.31
C TRP A 88 -2.34 1.80 14.32
N VAL A 89 -3.24 1.67 15.29
CA VAL A 89 -3.32 2.60 16.41
C VAL A 89 -2.02 2.56 17.20
N ILE A 90 -1.48 1.37 17.49
CA ILE A 90 -0.18 1.21 18.15
C ILE A 90 0.93 1.89 17.34
N ARG A 91 1.00 1.64 16.02
CA ARG A 91 2.04 2.25 15.19
C ARG A 91 1.92 3.78 15.13
N ALA A 92 0.72 4.31 14.93
CA ALA A 92 0.47 5.75 14.91
C ALA A 92 0.83 6.41 16.25
N CYS A 93 0.50 5.76 17.38
CA CYS A 93 0.91 6.22 18.71
C CYS A 93 2.44 6.24 18.86
N GLY A 94 3.13 5.19 18.38
CA GLY A 94 4.59 5.13 18.37
C GLY A 94 5.24 6.26 17.56
N LEU A 95 4.68 6.59 16.38
CA LEU A 95 5.13 7.72 15.56
C LEU A 95 4.94 9.08 16.25
N LEU A 96 3.92 9.20 17.10
CA LEU A 96 3.60 10.41 17.88
C LEU A 96 4.29 10.43 19.26
N GLY A 97 5.07 9.40 19.61
CA GLY A 97 5.74 9.30 20.92
C GLY A 97 4.78 9.12 22.10
N VAL A 98 3.60 8.53 21.88
CA VAL A 98 2.60 8.25 22.92
C VAL A 98 2.30 6.76 23.04
N ALA A 99 1.84 6.33 24.21
CA ALA A 99 1.36 4.95 24.43
C ALA A 99 -0.18 4.90 24.44
N PRO A 100 -0.82 4.04 23.63
CA PRO A 100 -2.27 3.86 23.69
C PRO A 100 -2.67 3.14 24.99
N LEU A 101 -3.91 3.33 25.42
CA LEU A 101 -4.55 2.39 26.35
C LEU A 101 -4.94 1.15 25.56
N ARG A 102 -4.23 0.04 25.78
CA ARG A 102 -4.47 -1.23 25.11
C ARG A 102 -5.23 -2.17 26.05
N LEU A 103 -6.43 -2.60 25.66
CA LEU A 103 -7.21 -3.54 26.44
C LEU A 103 -7.16 -4.94 25.83
N GLU A 104 -6.84 -5.94 26.65
CA GLU A 104 -6.90 -7.35 26.29
C GLU A 104 -8.14 -7.99 26.91
N LEU A 105 -9.04 -8.52 26.08
CA LEU A 105 -10.21 -9.24 26.56
C LEU A 105 -9.82 -10.68 26.92
N GLY A 106 -9.78 -10.97 28.22
CA GLY A 106 -9.52 -12.30 28.76
C GLY A 106 -10.80 -13.12 28.95
N SER A 107 -10.68 -14.45 28.89
CA SER A 107 -11.71 -15.40 29.30
C SER A 107 -11.27 -16.10 30.60
N GLY A 108 -11.94 -15.84 31.72
CA GLY A 108 -11.67 -16.50 33.01
C GLY A 108 -11.77 -15.57 34.23
N ASP A 109 -11.70 -16.16 35.43
CA ASP A 109 -11.61 -15.43 36.69
C ASP A 109 -10.22 -14.77 36.85
N PHE A 110 -10.18 -13.61 37.51
CA PHE A 110 -8.97 -12.81 37.74
C PHE A 110 -7.80 -13.66 38.26
N ALA A 111 -6.88 -14.03 37.37
CA ALA A 111 -5.51 -14.26 37.78
C ALA A 111 -4.84 -12.88 37.78
N THR A 112 -4.32 -12.47 38.93
CA THR A 112 -3.50 -11.27 39.12
C THR A 112 -2.23 -11.39 38.28
N GLY A 113 -2.37 -11.19 36.97
CA GLY A 113 -1.25 -11.04 36.07
C GLY A 113 -0.61 -9.71 36.34
N GLU A 114 0.71 -9.70 36.53
CA GLU A 114 1.48 -8.48 36.65
C GLU A 114 1.17 -7.50 35.51
N PRO A 115 1.16 -6.19 35.77
CA PRO A 115 1.01 -5.19 34.72
C PRO A 115 2.11 -5.42 33.68
N GLY A 116 1.71 -5.90 32.50
CA GLY A 116 2.61 -5.97 31.35
C GLY A 116 3.15 -4.56 31.11
N GLY A 117 4.47 -4.43 30.98
CA GLY A 117 5.09 -3.16 30.64
C GLY A 117 4.43 -2.55 29.41
N ASP A 118 4.25 -1.22 29.45
CA ASP A 118 3.50 -0.40 28.49
C ASP A 118 1.97 -0.54 28.62
N ARG A 119 1.23 0.58 28.76
CA ARG A 119 -0.20 0.77 29.18
C ARG A 119 -1.23 -0.29 28.68
N THR A 120 -1.02 -1.53 29.06
CA THR A 120 -1.79 -2.70 28.64
C THR A 120 -2.53 -3.20 29.86
N SER A 121 -3.85 -3.14 29.78
CA SER A 121 -4.73 -3.60 30.85
C SER A 121 -5.52 -4.80 30.36
N ARG A 122 -5.45 -5.90 31.12
CA ARG A 122 -6.35 -7.04 30.90
C ARG A 122 -7.71 -6.72 31.49
N VAL A 123 -8.75 -6.96 30.71
CA VAL A 123 -10.14 -6.76 31.09
C VAL A 123 -10.83 -8.10 30.98
N PHE A 124 -11.56 -8.47 32.02
CA PHE A 124 -12.30 -9.72 32.08
C PHE A 124 -13.79 -9.41 31.91
N SER A 125 -14.44 -10.20 31.06
CA SER A 125 -15.89 -10.16 30.89
C SER A 125 -16.51 -11.42 31.48
N GLN A 126 -17.54 -11.24 32.30
CA GLN A 126 -18.39 -12.36 32.74
C GLN A 126 -19.36 -12.81 31.63
N ASN A 127 -19.55 -11.99 30.60
CA ASN A 127 -20.37 -12.32 29.44
C ASN A 127 -19.49 -12.96 28.34
N PRO A 128 -19.61 -14.28 28.08
CA PRO A 128 -18.78 -14.96 27.08
C PRO A 128 -19.13 -14.59 25.64
N LYS A 129 -20.24 -13.89 25.41
CA LYS A 129 -20.69 -13.47 24.07
C LYS A 129 -20.17 -12.10 23.66
N ILE A 130 -19.55 -11.36 24.58
CA ILE A 130 -19.06 -10.02 24.28
C ILE A 130 -17.96 -10.08 23.20
N THR A 131 -18.02 -9.16 22.25
CA THR A 131 -17.01 -9.07 21.20
C THR A 131 -16.00 -7.97 21.49
N ARG A 132 -14.79 -8.09 20.94
CA ARG A 132 -13.74 -7.06 21.05
C ARG A 132 -14.21 -5.72 20.46
N ASP A 133 -14.94 -5.76 19.36
CA ASP A 133 -15.51 -4.57 18.72
C ASP A 133 -16.57 -3.90 19.62
N GLU A 134 -17.36 -4.69 20.35
CA GLU A 134 -18.35 -4.17 21.30
C GLU A 134 -17.68 -3.45 22.47
N VAL A 135 -16.59 -3.98 23.01
CA VAL A 135 -15.77 -3.28 24.01
C VAL A 135 -15.21 -1.97 23.43
N ALA A 136 -14.60 -2.01 22.25
CA ALA A 136 -14.02 -0.84 21.60
C ALA A 136 -15.04 0.28 21.39
N ILE A 137 -16.23 -0.07 20.90
CA ILE A 137 -17.27 0.88 20.51
C ILE A 137 -18.01 1.41 21.73
N MET A 138 -18.39 0.57 22.68
CA MET A 138 -19.26 0.99 23.78
C MET A 138 -18.50 1.69 24.90
N LEU A 139 -17.24 1.32 25.14
CA LEU A 139 -16.46 1.85 26.26
C LEU A 139 -15.79 3.20 25.95
N ALA A 140 -15.56 3.52 24.68
CA ALA A 140 -14.96 4.78 24.28
C ALA A 140 -15.89 5.97 24.53
N ASP A 141 -15.32 7.14 24.83
CA ASP A 141 -16.04 8.42 24.84
C ASP A 141 -16.29 8.92 23.42
N ARG A 142 -15.36 8.66 22.50
CA ARG A 142 -15.49 8.92 21.06
C ARG A 142 -15.08 7.69 20.24
N VAL A 143 -15.81 7.43 19.16
CA VAL A 143 -15.50 6.35 18.21
C VAL A 143 -15.29 6.93 16.82
N ASP A 144 -14.10 6.74 16.28
CA ASP A 144 -13.72 7.12 14.92
C ASP A 144 -13.70 5.88 14.02
N VAL A 145 -14.43 5.92 12.91
CA VAL A 145 -14.72 4.73 12.11
C VAL A 145 -14.22 4.88 10.69
N ALA A 146 -13.18 4.12 10.32
CA ALA A 146 -12.57 4.20 8.99
C ALA A 146 -13.39 3.49 7.91
N MET A 147 -13.88 2.28 8.18
CA MET A 147 -14.65 1.50 7.21
C MET A 147 -15.69 0.60 7.90
N VAL A 148 -16.92 0.60 7.37
CA VAL A 148 -18.04 -0.18 7.91
C VAL A 148 -18.67 -1.05 6.83
N ARG A 149 -18.78 -2.36 7.09
CA ARG A 149 -19.55 -3.27 6.22
C ARG A 149 -21.02 -3.23 6.58
N ARG A 150 -21.89 -3.12 5.58
CA ARG A 150 -23.35 -3.19 5.76
C ARG A 150 -23.76 -4.47 6.47
N GLY A 151 -24.53 -4.32 7.55
CA GLY A 151 -25.01 -5.44 8.37
C GLY A 151 -23.94 -6.17 9.20
N GLY A 152 -22.67 -5.71 9.16
CA GLY A 152 -21.60 -6.29 9.96
C GLY A 152 -21.73 -5.98 11.45
N THR A 153 -20.88 -6.61 12.27
CA THR A 153 -20.84 -6.40 13.74
C THR A 153 -20.66 -4.94 14.11
N ILE A 154 -19.63 -4.27 13.58
CA ILE A 154 -19.38 -2.84 13.82
C ILE A 154 -20.57 -1.98 13.41
N HIS A 155 -21.20 -2.25 12.26
CA HIS A 155 -22.38 -1.47 11.82
C HIS A 155 -23.50 -1.50 12.85
N ARG A 156 -23.87 -2.71 13.32
CA ARG A 156 -24.94 -2.89 14.31
C ARG A 156 -24.59 -2.26 15.65
N LEU A 157 -23.33 -2.40 16.10
CA LEU A 157 -22.85 -1.83 17.36
C LEU A 157 -22.84 -0.29 17.34
N LEU A 158 -22.48 0.33 16.20
CA LEU A 158 -22.52 1.78 16.05
C LEU A 158 -23.95 2.32 16.10
N LEU A 159 -24.89 1.68 15.39
CA LEU A 159 -26.31 2.05 15.47
C LEU A 159 -26.87 1.88 16.89
N GLN A 160 -26.50 0.80 17.57
CA GLN A 160 -26.87 0.59 18.97
C GLN A 160 -26.30 1.69 19.87
N ARG A 161 -25.03 2.08 19.69
CA ARG A 161 -24.40 3.17 20.44
C ARG A 161 -25.12 4.49 20.20
N LEU A 162 -25.38 4.83 18.94
CA LEU A 162 -26.04 6.08 18.54
C LEU A 162 -27.47 6.18 19.11
N ALA A 163 -28.18 5.06 19.22
CA ALA A 163 -29.50 5.01 19.84
C ALA A 163 -29.48 5.21 21.37
N GLN A 164 -28.31 5.07 22.02
CA GLN A 164 -28.17 5.05 23.48
C GLN A 164 -27.42 6.26 24.05
N GLY A 165 -26.66 6.99 23.22
CA GLY A 165 -25.74 8.03 23.68
C GLY A 165 -25.89 9.34 22.91
N GLU A 166 -24.95 10.26 23.13
CA GLU A 166 -24.88 11.50 22.36
C GLU A 166 -24.41 11.21 20.92
N PRO A 167 -25.18 11.61 19.89
CA PRO A 167 -24.86 11.25 18.51
C PRO A 167 -23.49 11.74 18.01
N ALA A 168 -23.03 12.88 18.54
CA ALA A 168 -21.74 13.50 18.17
C ALA A 168 -20.49 12.74 18.66
N THR A 169 -20.66 11.62 19.37
CA THR A 169 -19.54 10.78 19.84
C THR A 169 -19.03 9.81 18.78
N VAL A 170 -19.72 9.65 17.64
CA VAL A 170 -19.31 8.78 16.55
C VAL A 170 -18.96 9.61 15.32
N ARG A 171 -17.73 9.43 14.80
CA ARG A 171 -17.31 10.01 13.53
C ARG A 171 -17.08 8.91 12.50
N VAL A 172 -17.63 9.08 11.30
CA VAL A 172 -17.50 8.12 10.21
C VAL A 172 -16.73 8.76 9.06
N LEU A 173 -15.69 8.08 8.55
CA LEU A 173 -14.96 8.55 7.37
C LEU A 173 -15.92 8.59 6.17
N VAL A 174 -16.05 9.76 5.56
CA VAL A 174 -16.78 9.97 4.31
C VAL A 174 -15.75 10.08 3.19
N PRO A 175 -15.67 9.11 2.27
CA PRO A 175 -14.76 9.19 1.13
C PRO A 175 -15.21 10.33 0.22
N VAL A 176 -14.31 11.28 -0.06
CA VAL A 176 -14.58 12.42 -0.94
C VAL A 176 -13.83 12.22 -2.26
N GLU A 177 -14.49 12.49 -3.38
CA GLU A 177 -13.83 12.51 -4.69
C GLU A 177 -12.77 13.61 -4.77
N PRO A 178 -11.71 13.44 -5.59
CA PRO A 178 -11.43 12.30 -6.49
C PRO A 178 -10.70 11.12 -5.81
N TRP A 179 -10.38 11.23 -4.51
CA TRP A 179 -9.42 10.36 -3.82
C TRP A 179 -10.06 9.19 -3.07
N GLY A 180 -11.35 9.29 -2.76
CA GLY A 180 -12.17 8.14 -2.41
C GLY A 180 -12.47 7.33 -3.67
N GLN A 181 -12.16 6.03 -3.69
CA GLN A 181 -12.77 5.15 -4.69
C GLN A 181 -14.29 5.34 -4.63
N PRO A 182 -15.02 5.27 -5.77
CA PRO A 182 -16.47 5.31 -5.75
C PRO A 182 -16.92 4.27 -4.73
N VAL A 183 -17.43 4.81 -3.63
CA VAL A 183 -17.88 4.02 -2.51
C VAL A 183 -18.92 3.11 -3.12
N SER A 184 -18.73 1.79 -3.01
CA SER A 184 -19.73 0.86 -3.54
C SER A 184 -21.11 1.34 -3.06
N PRO A 185 -22.18 1.30 -3.87
CA PRO A 185 -23.46 1.87 -3.48
C PRO A 185 -23.94 1.40 -2.09
N GLY A 186 -23.58 0.18 -1.70
CA GLY A 186 -23.84 -0.36 -0.36
C GLY A 186 -23.06 0.29 0.78
N SER A 187 -21.83 0.76 0.55
CA SER A 187 -21.02 1.45 1.55
C SER A 187 -21.47 2.92 1.73
N SER A 188 -21.94 3.60 0.67
CA SER A 188 -22.51 4.95 0.80
C SER A 188 -23.79 4.94 1.61
N ARG A 189 -24.63 3.91 1.42
CA ARG A 189 -25.84 3.72 2.21
C ARG A 189 -25.56 3.51 3.70
N VAL A 190 -24.50 2.78 4.04
CA VAL A 190 -24.11 2.56 5.45
C VAL A 190 -23.63 3.85 6.10
N ILE A 191 -22.82 4.63 5.40
CA ILE A 191 -22.36 5.93 5.90
C ILE A 191 -23.56 6.85 6.12
N GLN A 192 -24.48 6.92 5.15
CA GLN A 192 -25.70 7.72 5.27
C GLN A 192 -26.58 7.24 6.44
N GLU A 193 -26.78 5.94 6.60
CA GLU A 193 -27.56 5.36 7.71
C GLU A 193 -26.97 5.73 9.08
N LEU A 194 -25.64 5.74 9.21
CA LEU A 194 -24.96 6.18 10.43
C LEU A 194 -25.12 7.69 10.66
N ILE A 195 -25.02 8.50 9.61
CA ILE A 195 -25.22 9.96 9.69
C ILE A 195 -26.68 10.30 10.04
N ASP A 196 -27.65 9.60 9.45
CA ASP A 196 -29.07 9.75 9.76
C ASP A 196 -29.39 9.33 11.21
N ALA A 197 -28.65 8.34 11.73
CA ALA A 197 -28.67 7.98 13.15
C ALA A 197 -27.88 8.95 14.05
N GLY A 198 -27.28 10.00 13.46
CA GLY A 198 -26.65 11.13 14.12
C GLY A 198 -25.13 11.07 14.28
N ALA A 199 -24.45 10.13 13.61
CA ALA A 199 -22.99 10.18 13.48
C ALA A 199 -22.53 11.42 12.69
N VAL A 200 -21.33 11.89 12.96
CA VAL A 200 -20.71 13.01 12.24
C VAL A 200 -19.90 12.48 11.06
N GLY A 201 -20.24 12.93 9.86
CA GLY A 201 -19.42 12.67 8.67
C GLY A 201 -18.07 13.37 8.79
N TYR A 202 -16.98 12.62 8.63
CA TYR A 202 -15.62 13.12 8.67
C TYR A 202 -14.99 13.07 7.28
N CYS A 203 -14.76 14.24 6.70
CA CYS A 203 -14.10 14.41 5.41
C CYS A 203 -12.65 14.85 5.65
N CYS A 204 -11.68 14.00 5.34
CA CYS A 204 -10.29 14.44 5.29
C CYS A 204 -10.09 15.30 4.04
N HIS A 205 -9.98 16.62 4.20
CA HIS A 205 -9.30 17.41 3.19
C HIS A 205 -7.81 17.18 3.37
N TRP A 206 -7.20 16.60 2.35
CA TRP A 206 -5.76 16.53 2.24
C TRP A 206 -5.39 17.76 1.43
N ASP A 207 -5.00 18.82 2.14
CA ASP A 207 -4.37 19.97 1.49
C ASP A 207 -3.29 19.37 0.59
N GLY A 208 -3.48 19.51 -0.72
CA GLY A 208 -2.41 19.18 -1.64
C GLY A 208 -1.19 20.02 -1.26
N PRO A 209 0.03 19.66 -1.70
CA PRO A 209 1.03 20.70 -1.85
C PRO A 209 0.33 21.86 -2.58
N ASP A 210 0.33 23.06 -1.98
CA ASP A 210 -0.38 24.22 -2.52
C ASP A 210 -0.14 24.26 -4.03
N ASP A 211 -1.18 24.03 -4.85
CA ASP A 211 -1.09 24.16 -6.31
C ASP A 211 -0.70 25.62 -6.70
N ASN A 212 -0.60 26.51 -5.72
CA ASN A 212 -0.19 27.90 -5.78
C ASN A 212 1.24 28.18 -5.30
N GLU A 213 2.06 27.19 -4.90
CA GLU A 213 3.51 27.36 -4.99
C GLU A 213 3.90 26.99 -6.43
N PRO A 214 4.02 27.97 -7.36
CA PRO A 214 4.63 27.68 -8.63
C PRO A 214 6.03 27.16 -8.32
N CYS A 215 6.23 25.85 -8.51
CA CYS A 215 7.56 25.27 -8.60
C CYS A 215 8.35 26.21 -9.52
N SER A 216 9.36 26.85 -8.96
CA SER A 216 10.18 27.87 -9.62
C SER A 216 11.04 27.22 -10.70
N HIS A 217 10.40 26.73 -11.75
CA HIS A 217 11.00 26.09 -12.92
C HIS A 217 11.61 27.10 -13.90
N ASP A 218 11.49 28.40 -13.64
CA ASP A 218 11.99 29.43 -14.56
C ASP A 218 13.53 29.54 -14.61
N SER A 219 14.27 28.86 -13.74
CA SER A 219 15.74 28.78 -13.81
C SER A 219 16.28 27.62 -14.67
N VAL A 220 15.44 26.68 -15.14
CA VAL A 220 15.89 25.48 -15.89
C VAL A 220 15.82 25.68 -17.43
N ARG A 221 15.02 26.65 -17.90
CA ARG A 221 14.68 26.83 -19.33
C ARG A 221 15.86 27.18 -20.27
N ALA A 222 16.97 27.70 -19.75
CA ALA A 222 18.13 28.05 -20.59
C ALA A 222 19.06 26.85 -20.87
N SER A 223 19.06 25.83 -19.99
CA SER A 223 19.87 24.61 -20.17
C SER A 223 19.12 23.49 -20.91
N GLU A 224 17.79 23.54 -20.96
CA GLU A 224 16.93 22.52 -21.61
C GLU A 224 17.04 22.50 -23.13
N LYS A 225 17.25 23.64 -23.80
CA LYS A 225 17.25 23.70 -25.28
C LYS A 225 18.42 22.97 -25.94
N ARG A 226 19.53 22.73 -25.24
CA ARG A 226 20.68 21.98 -25.80
C ARG A 226 20.61 20.49 -25.49
N ALA A 227 20.12 20.12 -24.31
CA ALA A 227 19.93 18.72 -23.92
C ALA A 227 18.78 18.02 -24.68
N THR A 228 17.71 18.75 -25.00
CA THR A 228 16.53 18.20 -25.68
C THR A 228 16.80 17.68 -27.10
N SER A 229 17.68 18.34 -27.88
CA SER A 229 17.98 17.90 -29.24
C SER A 229 18.76 16.57 -29.29
N ASN A 230 19.69 16.37 -28.36
CA ASN A 230 20.46 15.13 -28.26
C ASN A 230 19.60 13.97 -27.74
N LEU A 231 18.67 14.26 -26.80
CA LEU A 231 17.77 13.23 -26.28
C LEU A 231 16.77 12.75 -27.34
N ALA A 232 16.20 13.66 -28.14
CA ALA A 232 15.28 13.29 -29.22
C ALA A 232 15.96 12.42 -30.29
N ALA A 233 17.18 12.77 -30.71
CA ALA A 233 17.96 11.95 -31.64
C ALA A 233 18.31 10.57 -31.03
N SER A 234 18.63 10.53 -29.73
CA SER A 234 18.85 9.29 -29.00
C SER A 234 17.59 8.41 -28.96
N CYS A 235 16.41 9.00 -28.78
CA CYS A 235 15.13 8.28 -28.79
C CYS A 235 14.84 7.62 -30.14
N ASP A 236 15.06 8.32 -31.26
CA ASP A 236 14.86 7.75 -32.61
C ASP A 236 15.79 6.57 -32.89
N VAL A 237 17.05 6.69 -32.47
CA VAL A 237 18.02 5.60 -32.56
C VAL A 237 17.58 4.41 -31.70
N ALA A 238 17.16 4.66 -30.46
CA ALA A 238 16.67 3.63 -29.55
C ALA A 238 15.45 2.88 -30.12
N VAL A 239 14.48 3.61 -30.70
CA VAL A 239 13.31 3.02 -31.37
C VAL A 239 13.76 2.08 -32.50
N ARG A 240 14.66 2.54 -33.38
CA ARG A 240 15.16 1.71 -34.50
C ARG A 240 15.93 0.48 -34.01
N GLN A 241 16.74 0.63 -32.95
CA GLN A 241 17.48 -0.49 -32.37
C GLN A 241 16.54 -1.55 -31.78
N LEU A 242 15.49 -1.12 -31.06
CA LEU A 242 14.50 -2.04 -30.52
C LEU A 242 13.74 -2.79 -31.63
N LEU A 243 13.43 -2.12 -32.73
CA LEU A 243 12.72 -2.71 -33.87
C LEU A 243 13.60 -3.67 -34.69
N ASN A 244 14.82 -3.23 -35.04
CA ASN A 244 15.68 -3.95 -35.99
C ASN A 244 16.54 -5.03 -35.34
N HIS A 245 16.75 -4.96 -34.02
CA HIS A 245 17.61 -5.87 -33.26
C HIS A 245 16.91 -6.36 -32.00
N SER A 246 15.64 -6.74 -32.10
CA SER A 246 14.80 -7.05 -30.93
C SER A 246 15.26 -8.24 -30.10
N ASP A 247 16.01 -9.17 -30.68
CA ASP A 247 16.64 -10.31 -30.03
C ASP A 247 17.87 -9.95 -29.19
N ALA A 248 18.40 -8.73 -29.36
CA ALA A 248 19.49 -8.19 -28.57
C ALA A 248 19.04 -7.60 -27.22
N TRP A 249 17.73 -7.50 -26.96
CA TRP A 249 17.18 -6.84 -25.79
C TRP A 249 16.40 -7.79 -24.87
N LEU A 250 16.52 -7.56 -23.57
CA LEU A 250 15.73 -8.17 -22.51
C LEU A 250 14.78 -7.11 -21.94
N VAL A 251 13.49 -7.43 -21.86
CA VAL A 251 12.42 -6.49 -21.48
C VAL A 251 11.98 -6.73 -20.04
N HIS A 252 12.01 -5.70 -19.21
CA HIS A 252 11.44 -5.69 -17.87
C HIS A 252 10.23 -4.75 -17.81
N CYS A 253 9.02 -5.30 -17.79
CA CYS A 253 7.80 -4.52 -17.52
C CYS A 253 7.65 -4.27 -16.01
N THR A 254 7.57 -3.00 -15.65
CA THR A 254 7.24 -2.55 -14.29
C THR A 254 5.74 -2.60 -14.06
N ARG A 255 5.33 -2.78 -12.80
CA ARG A 255 3.92 -2.89 -12.43
C ARG A 255 3.67 -2.01 -11.21
N GLY A 256 2.43 -1.51 -11.11
CA GLY A 256 1.99 -0.82 -9.91
C GLY A 256 2.11 -1.71 -8.67
N ARG A 257 2.36 -1.09 -7.52
CA ARG A 257 2.56 -1.80 -6.25
C ARG A 257 1.29 -1.78 -5.42
N GLN A 258 1.13 -2.84 -4.63
CA GLN A 258 0.06 -2.93 -3.62
C GLN A 258 0.59 -3.04 -2.18
N ALA A 259 1.91 -2.99 -2.03
CA ALA A 259 2.62 -3.19 -0.78
C ALA A 259 3.96 -2.45 -0.83
N ALA A 260 4.72 -2.51 0.28
CA ALA A 260 6.06 -1.96 0.44
C ALA A 260 6.92 -2.10 -0.82
N TRP A 261 7.69 -1.07 -1.16
CA TRP A 261 8.65 -1.14 -2.26
C TRP A 261 9.70 -2.24 -2.00
N PRO A 262 10.30 -2.84 -3.04
CA PRO A 262 11.46 -3.71 -2.82
C PRO A 262 12.54 -2.97 -2.01
N GLY A 263 13.06 -3.63 -0.97
CA GLY A 263 14.02 -3.03 -0.03
C GLY A 263 13.41 -2.14 1.06
N GLN A 264 12.11 -1.84 1.01
CA GLN A 264 11.39 -1.16 2.07
C GLN A 264 10.79 -2.20 3.02
N SER A 265 10.93 -1.98 4.33
CA SER A 265 10.23 -2.82 5.32
C SER A 265 8.72 -2.52 5.32
N ASP A 266 7.92 -3.48 5.79
CA ASP A 266 6.49 -3.25 5.95
C ASP A 266 6.23 -2.06 6.89
N GLU A 267 7.01 -1.90 7.97
CA GLU A 267 6.91 -0.75 8.87
C GLU A 267 7.17 0.58 8.17
N GLN A 268 8.26 0.68 7.41
CA GLN A 268 8.57 1.91 6.63
C GLN A 268 7.48 2.23 5.62
N PHE A 269 6.88 1.20 5.02
CA PHE A 269 5.76 1.38 4.10
C PHE A 269 4.52 1.92 4.83
N PHE A 270 4.19 1.36 6.00
CA PHE A 270 3.05 1.83 6.77
C PHE A 270 3.26 3.23 7.35
N ASP A 271 4.47 3.56 7.80
CA ASP A 271 4.80 4.92 8.20
C ASP A 271 4.60 5.89 7.06
N TRP A 272 5.10 5.53 5.87
CA TRP A 272 4.91 6.34 4.69
C TRP A 272 3.42 6.51 4.35
N LEU A 273 2.59 5.47 4.45
CA LEU A 273 1.14 5.59 4.28
C LEU A 273 0.49 6.45 5.36
N MET A 274 0.93 6.40 6.61
CA MET A 274 0.35 7.19 7.70
C MET A 274 0.72 8.68 7.61
N LEU A 275 1.96 8.96 7.23
CA LEU A 275 2.55 10.31 7.27
C LEU A 275 2.38 11.08 5.97
N SER A 276 2.25 10.39 4.83
CA SER A 276 2.14 11.05 3.53
C SER A 276 0.70 11.35 3.17
N ALA A 277 0.49 12.45 2.46
CA ALA A 277 -0.79 12.73 1.83
C ALA A 277 -1.14 11.61 0.82
N PRO A 278 -2.40 11.15 0.72
CA PRO A 278 -2.84 10.16 -0.26
C PRO A 278 -2.40 10.43 -1.69
N GLN A 279 -2.29 11.72 -2.07
CA GLN A 279 -1.82 12.13 -3.40
C GLN A 279 -0.33 11.82 -3.63
N ALA A 280 0.48 11.77 -2.57
CA ALA A 280 1.91 11.49 -2.66
C ALA A 280 2.22 10.00 -2.84
N ALA A 281 1.24 9.11 -2.59
CA ALA A 281 1.39 7.68 -2.84
C ALA A 281 0.96 7.26 -4.23
N ASP A 282 1.69 7.75 -5.21
CA ASP A 282 1.58 7.15 -6.53
C ASP A 282 2.23 5.75 -6.51
N LEU A 283 1.38 4.73 -6.50
CA LEU A 283 1.77 3.32 -6.61
C LEU A 283 1.52 2.79 -8.03
N SER A 284 1.36 3.67 -9.02
CA SER A 284 1.17 3.31 -10.42
C SER A 284 2.42 2.63 -11.02
N PRO A 285 2.28 1.95 -12.17
CA PRO A 285 3.43 1.49 -12.93
C PRO A 285 4.40 2.63 -13.30
N LEU A 286 3.87 3.83 -13.59
CA LEU A 286 4.69 5.00 -13.92
C LEU A 286 5.53 5.46 -12.73
N ALA A 287 4.96 5.59 -11.54
CA ALA A 287 5.72 5.93 -10.33
C ALA A 287 6.75 4.86 -9.97
N THR A 288 6.42 3.58 -10.22
CA THR A 288 7.38 2.48 -10.07
C THR A 288 8.57 2.67 -11.01
N LEU A 289 8.31 3.03 -12.28
CA LEU A 289 9.35 3.31 -13.26
C LEU A 289 10.19 4.53 -12.88
N GLN A 290 9.55 5.63 -12.47
CA GLN A 290 10.24 6.83 -11.98
C GLN A 290 11.19 6.48 -10.83
N ARG A 291 10.73 5.69 -9.86
CA ARG A 291 11.58 5.24 -8.76
C ARG A 291 12.78 4.44 -9.25
N ILE A 292 12.59 3.50 -10.18
CA ILE A 292 13.68 2.71 -10.76
C ILE A 292 14.70 3.62 -11.47
N VAL A 293 14.22 4.60 -12.24
CA VAL A 293 15.07 5.55 -12.96
C VAL A 293 15.86 6.43 -11.99
N THR A 294 15.20 7.02 -10.98
CA THR A 294 15.86 7.84 -9.96
C THR A 294 16.86 7.05 -9.12
N GLN A 295 16.49 5.84 -8.69
CA GLN A 295 17.37 4.99 -7.89
C GLN A 295 18.45 4.30 -8.73
N GLN A 296 18.27 4.28 -10.06
CA GLN A 296 19.10 3.56 -11.02
C GLN A 296 19.29 2.08 -10.61
N GLN A 297 18.21 1.45 -10.14
CA GLN A 297 18.26 0.09 -9.63
C GLN A 297 16.98 -0.70 -9.93
N LEU A 298 17.13 -1.92 -10.45
CA LEU A 298 16.05 -2.91 -10.51
C LEU A 298 16.25 -3.91 -9.38
N ILE A 299 15.33 -3.92 -8.42
CA ILE A 299 15.38 -4.82 -7.27
C ILE A 299 14.42 -5.99 -7.49
N GLY A 300 14.98 -7.20 -7.46
CA GLY A 300 14.24 -8.43 -7.64
C GLY A 300 13.27 -8.77 -6.51
N SER A 301 12.37 -9.72 -6.75
CA SER A 301 11.47 -10.25 -5.70
C SER A 301 11.46 -11.77 -5.71
N GLY A 302 11.43 -12.39 -4.52
CA GLY A 302 11.44 -13.85 -4.39
C GLY A 302 10.08 -14.52 -4.48
N ARG A 303 8.99 -13.75 -4.54
CA ARG A 303 7.60 -14.23 -4.37
C ARG A 303 7.18 -15.32 -5.35
N THR A 304 7.72 -15.30 -6.57
CA THR A 304 7.37 -16.26 -7.64
C THR A 304 8.46 -17.28 -7.89
N THR A 305 9.57 -17.23 -7.16
CA THR A 305 10.67 -18.18 -7.29
C THR A 305 10.50 -19.34 -6.31
N ARG A 306 10.88 -20.54 -6.74
CA ARG A 306 10.78 -21.74 -5.88
C ARG A 306 11.62 -21.65 -4.61
N SER A 307 12.79 -21.01 -4.66
CA SER A 307 13.69 -20.83 -3.51
C SER A 307 13.35 -19.64 -2.63
N GLY A 308 12.41 -18.78 -3.02
CA GLY A 308 12.19 -17.50 -2.35
C GLY A 308 13.33 -16.48 -2.55
N ARG A 309 14.35 -16.82 -3.36
CA ARG A 309 15.48 -15.94 -3.65
C ARG A 309 15.02 -14.76 -4.52
N PRO A 310 15.31 -13.50 -4.15
CA PRO A 310 15.01 -12.36 -5.00
C PRO A 310 15.70 -12.43 -6.35
N VAL A 311 14.94 -12.30 -7.43
CA VAL A 311 15.45 -12.24 -8.81
C VAL A 311 14.82 -11.08 -9.57
N VAL A 312 15.57 -10.47 -10.48
CA VAL A 312 15.02 -9.58 -11.51
C VAL A 312 14.65 -10.44 -12.71
N CYS A 313 13.39 -10.37 -13.15
CA CYS A 313 12.89 -11.12 -14.29
C CYS A 313 12.84 -10.23 -15.53
N PHE A 314 13.21 -10.80 -16.67
CA PHE A 314 13.10 -10.18 -17.98
C PHE A 314 12.40 -11.13 -18.94
N SER A 315 11.85 -10.59 -20.03
CA SER A 315 11.39 -11.36 -21.18
C SER A 315 12.37 -11.18 -22.34
N ASP A 316 12.72 -12.28 -23.00
CA ASP A 316 13.50 -12.30 -24.25
C ASP A 316 12.59 -12.23 -25.49
N ARG A 317 11.42 -11.65 -25.32
CA ARG A 317 10.46 -11.40 -26.39
C ARG A 317 10.60 -9.93 -26.79
N PRO A 318 10.42 -9.62 -28.08
CA PRO A 318 10.42 -8.23 -28.52
C PRO A 318 9.40 -7.38 -27.75
N LEU A 319 9.75 -6.12 -27.45
CA LEU A 319 8.93 -5.24 -26.62
C LEU A 319 7.47 -5.14 -27.08
N TRP A 320 7.22 -5.03 -28.40
CA TRP A 320 5.86 -4.96 -28.94
C TRP A 320 5.06 -6.26 -28.71
N GLU A 321 5.72 -7.41 -28.68
CA GLU A 321 5.07 -8.70 -28.40
C GLU A 321 4.74 -8.82 -26.91
N VAL A 322 5.67 -8.38 -26.03
CA VAL A 322 5.43 -8.35 -24.58
C VAL A 322 4.21 -7.49 -24.27
N ILE A 323 4.17 -6.26 -24.79
CA ILE A 323 3.03 -5.35 -24.56
C ILE A 323 1.76 -5.84 -25.26
N GLY A 324 1.86 -6.42 -26.46
CA GLY A 324 0.73 -6.99 -27.19
C GLY A 324 0.06 -8.17 -26.46
N GLN A 325 0.79 -8.86 -25.58
CA GLN A 325 0.29 -9.95 -24.75
C GLN A 325 -0.30 -9.48 -23.40
N ARG A 326 -0.48 -8.17 -23.21
CA ARG A 326 -1.04 -7.59 -21.98
C ARG A 326 -2.45 -8.11 -21.70
N VAL A 327 -2.57 -8.94 -20.66
CA VAL A 327 -3.84 -9.51 -20.18
C VAL A 327 -4.01 -9.23 -18.69
N PHE A 328 -5.25 -8.90 -18.29
CA PHE A 328 -5.60 -8.78 -16.88
C PHE A 328 -5.82 -10.16 -16.27
N ARG A 329 -5.01 -10.51 -15.27
CA ARG A 329 -5.13 -11.76 -14.53
C ARG A 329 -5.99 -11.53 -13.28
N SER A 330 -7.28 -11.84 -13.39
CA SER A 330 -8.24 -11.65 -12.30
C SER A 330 -7.81 -12.33 -10.98
N HIS A 331 -7.26 -13.53 -11.04
CA HIS A 331 -6.75 -14.27 -9.87
C HIS A 331 -5.53 -13.60 -9.20
N LEU A 332 -4.80 -12.74 -9.91
CA LEU A 332 -3.70 -11.93 -9.38
C LEU A 332 -4.10 -10.48 -9.12
N GLY A 333 -5.28 -10.06 -9.57
CA GLY A 333 -5.76 -8.68 -9.47
C GLY A 333 -4.86 -7.66 -10.17
N ARG A 334 -4.15 -8.04 -11.25
CA ARG A 334 -3.17 -7.19 -11.94
C ARG A 334 -3.01 -7.53 -13.43
N TRP A 335 -2.40 -6.62 -14.19
CA TRP A 335 -1.93 -6.84 -15.56
C TRP A 335 -0.52 -7.45 -15.57
N ASP A 336 -0.23 -8.34 -16.52
CA ASP A 336 1.08 -8.99 -16.62
C ASP A 336 2.15 -8.11 -17.29
N ALA A 337 1.83 -7.46 -18.40
CA ALA A 337 2.75 -6.63 -19.19
C ALA A 337 2.24 -5.19 -19.29
N GLU A 338 2.38 -4.43 -18.20
CA GLU A 338 2.07 -3.00 -18.25
C GLU A 338 3.03 -2.28 -19.20
N PRO A 339 2.58 -1.26 -19.95
CA PRO A 339 3.38 -0.54 -20.95
C PRO A 339 4.34 0.48 -20.32
N PHE A 340 5.01 0.07 -19.23
CA PHE A 340 5.99 0.86 -18.49
C PHE A 340 7.14 -0.05 -18.12
N GLY A 341 8.38 0.36 -18.36
CA GLY A 341 9.50 -0.48 -18.03
C GLY A 341 10.81 -0.09 -18.66
N ILE A 342 11.72 -1.04 -18.70
CA ILE A 342 13.08 -0.87 -19.21
C ILE A 342 13.41 -2.05 -20.12
N ALA A 343 13.93 -1.76 -21.31
CA ALA A 343 14.61 -2.73 -22.16
C ALA A 343 16.13 -2.58 -21.95
N ILE A 344 16.82 -3.70 -21.76
CA ILE A 344 18.26 -3.73 -21.48
C ILE A 344 18.96 -4.65 -22.48
N ARG A 345 20.10 -4.24 -23.02
CA ARG A 345 20.89 -5.08 -23.91
C ARG A 345 21.29 -6.37 -23.21
N LYS A 346 21.00 -7.50 -23.85
CA LYS A 346 21.29 -8.84 -23.33
C LYS A 346 22.79 -9.00 -23.04
N GLU A 347 23.65 -8.51 -23.92
CA GLU A 347 25.11 -8.53 -23.76
C GLU A 347 25.60 -7.76 -22.53
N ALA A 348 24.88 -6.72 -22.09
CA ALA A 348 25.29 -5.91 -20.95
C ALA A 348 24.98 -6.58 -19.59
N VAL A 349 23.95 -7.42 -19.53
CA VAL A 349 23.53 -8.13 -18.29
C VAL A 349 24.01 -9.58 -18.20
N LEU A 350 24.46 -10.16 -19.32
CA LEU A 350 25.06 -11.50 -19.35
C LEU A 350 26.29 -11.61 -18.41
N PRO A 351 27.27 -10.69 -18.45
CA PRO A 351 28.42 -10.70 -17.52
C PRO A 351 28.02 -10.56 -16.05
N MET A 352 26.84 -10.00 -15.77
CA MET A 352 26.29 -9.83 -14.42
C MET A 352 25.60 -11.09 -13.91
N GLY A 353 25.48 -12.13 -14.74
CA GLY A 353 24.90 -13.43 -14.37
C GLY A 353 23.42 -13.59 -14.73
N ALA A 354 22.88 -12.77 -15.64
CA ALA A 354 21.54 -13.01 -16.19
C ALA A 354 21.54 -14.31 -17.00
N GLN A 355 20.56 -15.18 -16.77
CA GLN A 355 20.44 -16.47 -17.46
C GLN A 355 18.99 -16.80 -17.82
N PRO A 356 18.76 -17.59 -18.89
CA PRO A 356 17.43 -18.06 -19.22
C PRO A 356 16.90 -19.01 -18.14
N VAL A 357 15.59 -18.92 -17.93
CA VAL A 357 14.81 -19.82 -17.07
C VAL A 357 14.79 -21.23 -17.65
N ILE A 358 14.76 -22.21 -16.76
CA ILE A 358 14.66 -23.63 -17.07
C ILE A 358 13.22 -24.07 -16.77
N TYR A 359 12.47 -24.30 -17.83
CA TYR A 359 11.09 -24.75 -17.75
C TYR A 359 11.00 -26.26 -17.48
N PHE A 360 10.10 -26.66 -16.59
CA PHE A 360 9.87 -28.08 -16.28
C PHE A 360 8.37 -28.40 -16.16
N ASP A 361 8.02 -29.66 -16.42
CA ASP A 361 6.65 -30.17 -16.27
C ASP A 361 6.51 -30.88 -14.90
N PRO A 362 5.72 -30.32 -13.95
CA PRO A 362 5.56 -30.93 -12.63
C PRO A 362 4.96 -32.34 -12.65
N LYS A 363 4.22 -32.72 -13.71
CA LYS A 363 3.59 -34.04 -13.83
C LYS A 363 4.56 -35.12 -14.28
N LYS A 364 5.64 -34.74 -14.98
CA LYS A 364 6.71 -35.65 -15.42
C LYS A 364 7.75 -35.73 -14.31
N ARG A 365 7.42 -36.47 -13.24
CA ARG A 365 8.19 -36.62 -11.99
C ARG A 365 9.61 -37.20 -12.15
N SER A 366 10.02 -37.58 -13.37
CA SER A 366 11.20 -38.42 -13.64
C SER A 366 12.43 -37.71 -14.23
N ALA A 367 12.46 -36.38 -14.33
CA ALA A 367 13.72 -35.69 -14.53
C ALA A 367 13.61 -34.23 -14.06
N GLU A 368 14.03 -33.95 -12.82
CA GLU A 368 14.72 -32.67 -12.65
C GLU A 368 15.84 -32.63 -13.69
N PRO A 369 16.04 -31.52 -14.41
CA PRO A 369 17.01 -31.47 -15.49
C PRO A 369 18.37 -31.98 -14.99
N PRO A 370 18.96 -33.01 -15.62
CA PRO A 370 20.22 -33.58 -15.14
C PRO A 370 21.28 -32.48 -15.06
N GLY A 371 21.81 -32.23 -13.86
CA GLY A 371 22.82 -31.19 -13.60
C GLY A 371 22.37 -30.01 -12.72
N LEU A 372 21.08 -29.90 -12.37
CA LEU A 372 20.60 -28.97 -11.33
C LEU A 372 20.80 -29.61 -9.94
N SER A 373 22.06 -29.82 -9.56
CA SER A 373 22.38 -30.27 -8.20
C SER A 373 21.96 -29.20 -7.19
N ILE A 374 21.25 -29.60 -6.13
CA ILE A 374 21.02 -28.81 -4.91
C ILE A 374 22.31 -28.86 -4.07
N ASP A 375 23.47 -28.66 -4.69
CA ASP A 375 24.69 -28.42 -3.95
C ASP A 375 24.66 -26.98 -3.46
N ALA A 376 24.87 -26.80 -2.15
CA ALA A 376 24.67 -25.53 -1.43
C ALA A 376 25.47 -24.33 -2.00
N ASN A 377 26.49 -24.58 -2.84
CA ASN A 377 27.35 -23.56 -3.45
C ASN A 377 26.94 -23.15 -4.89
N ALA A 378 25.97 -23.82 -5.51
CA ALA A 378 25.56 -23.58 -6.91
C ALA A 378 24.04 -23.63 -7.10
N ASP A 379 23.27 -23.16 -6.11
CA ASP A 379 21.81 -23.14 -6.18
C ASP A 379 21.30 -22.39 -7.43
N GLN A 380 20.88 -23.14 -8.45
CA GLN A 380 20.25 -22.66 -9.67
C GLN A 380 18.72 -22.80 -9.62
N SER A 381 18.13 -23.16 -8.48
CA SER A 381 16.68 -23.32 -8.33
C SER A 381 15.89 -22.03 -8.63
N TRP A 382 16.53 -20.87 -8.51
CA TRP A 382 15.97 -19.58 -8.91
C TRP A 382 15.69 -19.49 -10.42
N ARG A 383 16.29 -20.36 -11.24
CA ARG A 383 16.02 -20.48 -12.68
C ARG A 383 14.84 -21.39 -12.99
N LEU A 384 14.35 -22.18 -12.04
CA LEU A 384 13.27 -23.14 -12.30
C LEU A 384 11.92 -22.43 -12.40
N GLN A 385 11.17 -22.78 -13.44
CA GLN A 385 9.78 -22.31 -13.65
C GLN A 385 8.93 -23.48 -14.15
N PRO A 386 7.76 -23.76 -13.53
CA PRO A 386 6.86 -24.74 -14.12
C PRO A 386 6.30 -24.19 -15.44
N VAL A 387 6.17 -25.05 -16.46
CA VAL A 387 5.50 -24.72 -17.74
C VAL A 387 4.10 -24.15 -17.50
N GLY A 388 3.44 -24.61 -16.43
CA GLY A 388 2.09 -24.21 -16.05
C GLY A 388 1.04 -25.18 -16.61
N VAL A 389 -0.13 -25.24 -15.94
CA VAL A 389 -1.22 -26.15 -16.31
C VAL A 389 -2.33 -25.40 -17.06
N THR A 390 -2.69 -24.22 -16.57
CA THR A 390 -3.72 -23.36 -17.16
C THR A 390 -3.16 -22.38 -18.18
N TYR A 391 -1.92 -21.94 -17.96
CA TYR A 391 -1.22 -20.97 -18.81
C TYR A 391 0.16 -21.55 -19.13
N ASP A 392 0.56 -21.45 -20.38
CA ASP A 392 1.91 -21.83 -20.82
C ASP A 392 2.86 -20.65 -20.60
N TRP A 393 3.68 -20.74 -19.56
CA TRP A 393 4.67 -19.73 -19.19
C TRP A 393 5.92 -19.77 -20.07
N THR A 394 6.09 -20.77 -20.94
CA THR A 394 7.26 -20.87 -21.84
C THR A 394 7.25 -19.79 -22.91
N ALA A 395 6.06 -19.26 -23.25
CA ALA A 395 5.88 -18.18 -24.21
C ALA A 395 6.57 -16.87 -23.78
N GLU A 396 6.81 -16.67 -22.47
CA GLU A 396 7.47 -15.47 -21.95
C GLU A 396 8.98 -15.44 -22.25
N ARG A 397 9.59 -16.59 -22.56
CA ARG A 397 11.04 -16.77 -22.71
C ARG A 397 11.79 -16.03 -21.59
N GLU A 398 11.45 -16.38 -20.36
CA GLU A 398 11.88 -15.64 -19.18
C GLU A 398 13.40 -15.76 -18.96
N TRP A 399 14.03 -14.64 -18.62
CA TRP A 399 15.40 -14.56 -18.11
C TRP A 399 15.38 -14.04 -16.68
N ARG A 400 16.32 -14.52 -15.85
CA ARG A 400 16.43 -14.10 -14.46
C ARG A 400 17.85 -13.66 -14.13
N LEU A 401 17.97 -12.67 -13.25
CA LEU A 401 19.22 -12.24 -12.62
C LEU A 401 19.07 -12.40 -11.10
N PRO A 402 19.94 -13.17 -10.41
CA PRO A 402 19.75 -13.56 -9.01
C PRO A 402 20.24 -12.54 -7.99
N VAL A 403 20.34 -11.28 -8.41
CA VAL A 403 20.76 -10.10 -7.65
C VAL A 403 19.98 -8.88 -8.15
N ALA A 404 19.96 -7.80 -7.37
CA ALA A 404 19.48 -6.52 -7.86
C ALA A 404 20.42 -6.02 -8.98
N LEU A 405 19.85 -5.46 -10.05
CA LEU A 405 20.62 -4.88 -11.14
C LEU A 405 20.87 -3.40 -10.84
N ASP A 406 22.14 -3.04 -10.71
CA ASP A 406 22.58 -1.66 -10.62
C ASP A 406 22.71 -1.06 -12.03
N LEU A 407 21.75 -0.23 -12.41
CA LEU A 407 21.71 0.40 -13.72
C LEU A 407 22.84 1.44 -13.90
N ARG A 408 23.49 1.89 -12.82
CA ARG A 408 24.67 2.78 -12.92
C ARG A 408 25.81 2.15 -13.69
N GLN A 409 25.90 0.82 -13.66
CA GLN A 409 26.96 0.04 -14.31
C GLN A 409 26.75 -0.15 -15.82
N LEU A 410 25.56 0.18 -16.33
CA LEU A 410 25.21 0.03 -17.73
C LEU A 410 25.47 1.33 -18.50
N ALA A 411 25.91 1.22 -19.76
CA ALA A 411 26.06 2.37 -20.62
C ALA A 411 24.69 2.99 -20.95
N VAL A 412 24.71 4.24 -21.41
CA VAL A 412 23.48 4.94 -21.83
C VAL A 412 22.79 4.20 -22.98
N ASP A 413 23.56 3.61 -23.89
CA ASP A 413 23.05 2.90 -25.08
C ASP A 413 22.66 1.44 -24.79
N ASP A 414 22.89 0.95 -23.56
CA ASP A 414 22.52 -0.39 -23.13
C ASP A 414 21.10 -0.47 -22.57
N VAL A 415 20.44 0.68 -22.39
CA VAL A 415 19.18 0.77 -21.64
C VAL A 415 18.24 1.73 -22.34
N VAL A 416 17.00 1.29 -22.53
CA VAL A 416 15.91 2.13 -23.03
C VAL A 416 14.76 2.09 -22.04
N VAL A 417 14.31 3.25 -21.60
CA VAL A 417 13.12 3.40 -20.76
C VAL A 417 11.90 3.50 -21.68
N PHE A 418 10.81 2.80 -21.37
CA PHE A 418 9.58 2.89 -22.15
C PHE A 418 8.37 3.22 -21.27
N VAL A 419 7.47 4.04 -21.80
CA VAL A 419 6.19 4.46 -21.19
C VAL A 419 5.04 4.26 -22.18
N ALA A 420 3.79 4.34 -21.72
CA ALA A 420 2.66 4.01 -22.58
C ALA A 420 2.46 5.03 -23.71
N SER A 421 2.50 6.32 -23.38
CA SER A 421 2.17 7.42 -24.30
C SER A 421 3.21 8.53 -24.33
N ASP A 422 3.19 9.33 -25.39
CA ASP A 422 4.12 10.46 -25.58
C ASP A 422 4.01 11.49 -24.44
N LYS A 423 2.79 11.69 -23.90
CA LYS A 423 2.55 12.59 -22.75
C LYS A 423 3.34 12.15 -21.50
N GLN A 424 3.53 10.85 -21.32
CA GLN A 424 4.19 10.31 -20.13
C GLN A 424 5.71 10.36 -20.22
N CYS A 425 6.30 10.56 -21.40
CA CYS A 425 7.74 10.69 -21.55
C CYS A 425 8.28 11.86 -20.71
N GLY A 426 7.58 13.00 -20.72
CA GLY A 426 7.95 14.18 -19.93
C GLY A 426 7.65 14.07 -18.44
N GLN A 427 7.00 12.99 -17.98
CA GLN A 427 6.74 12.74 -16.56
C GLN A 427 7.88 11.97 -15.90
N ILE A 428 8.74 11.31 -16.70
CA ILE A 428 9.95 10.67 -16.19
C ILE A 428 11.06 11.72 -16.11
N ILE A 429 11.44 12.10 -14.90
CA ILE A 429 12.49 13.08 -14.63
C ILE A 429 13.83 12.39 -14.34
N ASP A 430 14.92 13.10 -14.62
CA ASP A 430 16.31 12.70 -14.32
C ASP A 430 16.78 11.37 -14.96
N SER A 431 16.16 10.95 -16.07
CA SER A 431 16.66 9.82 -16.84
C SER A 431 17.89 10.21 -17.64
N LYS A 432 18.98 9.46 -17.45
CA LYS A 432 20.16 9.51 -18.34
C LYS A 432 20.00 8.66 -19.61
N TRP A 433 18.95 7.84 -19.67
CA TRP A 433 18.67 6.92 -20.77
C TRP A 433 17.58 7.46 -21.68
N PRO A 434 17.57 7.07 -22.97
CA PRO A 434 16.48 7.41 -23.88
C PRO A 434 15.15 6.89 -23.34
N ILE A 435 14.13 7.76 -23.37
CA ILE A 435 12.75 7.44 -23.00
C ILE A 435 11.91 7.42 -24.28
N ILE A 436 11.26 6.29 -24.55
CA ILE A 436 10.36 6.14 -25.70
C ILE A 436 8.93 5.88 -25.23
N SER A 437 7.95 6.22 -26.06
CA SER A 437 6.58 5.79 -25.87
C SER A 437 6.28 4.54 -26.71
N ILE A 438 5.40 3.68 -26.20
CA ILE A 438 4.85 2.56 -26.98
C ILE A 438 4.04 3.07 -28.18
N GLU A 439 3.34 4.20 -28.03
CA GLU A 439 2.64 4.87 -29.14
C GLU A 439 3.58 5.22 -30.30
N SER A 440 4.74 5.82 -30.00
CA SER A 440 5.74 6.17 -31.02
C SER A 440 6.34 4.91 -31.66
N LEU A 441 6.66 3.90 -30.85
CA LEU A 441 7.14 2.60 -31.35
C LEU A 441 6.16 1.96 -32.34
N GLN A 442 4.86 1.97 -32.02
CA GLN A 442 3.80 1.44 -32.87
C GLN A 442 3.63 2.25 -34.17
N ARG A 443 3.74 3.59 -34.11
CA ARG A 443 3.70 4.45 -35.29
C ARG A 443 4.83 4.10 -36.25
N THR A 444 6.06 3.96 -35.75
CA THR A 444 7.22 3.60 -36.57
C THR A 444 7.09 2.20 -37.15
N TRP A 445 6.69 1.21 -36.35
CA TRP A 445 6.44 -0.16 -36.82
C TRP A 445 5.50 -0.21 -38.02
N ARG A 446 4.34 0.45 -37.90
CA ARG A 446 3.33 0.46 -38.97
C ARG A 446 3.83 1.14 -40.24
N GLY A 447 4.63 2.21 -40.09
CA GLY A 447 5.29 2.87 -41.22
C GLY A 447 6.25 1.94 -41.96
N THR A 448 7.03 1.13 -41.23
CA THR A 448 7.99 0.18 -41.82
C THR A 448 7.33 -1.01 -42.52
N VAL A 449 6.18 -1.48 -42.02
CA VAL A 449 5.46 -2.62 -42.64
C VAL A 449 4.64 -2.21 -43.87
N ALA A 450 4.26 -0.92 -43.96
CA ALA A 450 3.47 -0.39 -45.08
C ALA A 450 4.33 -0.02 -46.31
N THR A 451 5.65 0.03 -46.18
CA THR A 451 6.65 0.27 -47.24
C THR A 451 7.32 -1.03 -47.63
#